data_AF-A0A952GAF6-F1
#
_entry.id   AF-A0A952GAF6-F1
#
_cell.length_a   1.000
_cell.length_b   1.000
_cell.length_c   1.000
_cell.angle_alpha   90.00
_cell.angle_beta   90.00
_cell.angle_gamma   90.00
#
_symmetry.space_group_name_H-M   'P 1'
#
loop_
_entity.id
_entity.type
_entity.pdbx_description
1 polymer ?
#
loop_
_entity_poly.entity_id
_entity_poly.type
_entity_poly.pdbx_seq_one_letter_code
_entity_poly.pdbx_strand_id
1 'polypeptide(L)'
;MGYDSNTHTNLVENRNPGKGEQARYDEAANSADHLAYGVVSYLPSLDGESSSLLIGGTSKAGTETASEFLLSPRFIAFLRTLDTKGGALPHFEILLSAQNLNGNSYQRAIVCYHIL
;
A
#
# COMPACT_ATOMS: atom_id res chain seq x y z
N MET A 1 -3.15 8.62 1.98
CA MET A 1 -4.45 8.52 1.30
C MET A 1 -5.00 9.92 1.14
N GLY A 2 -5.61 10.21 0.00
CA GLY A 2 -6.27 11.48 -0.30
C GLY A 2 -7.60 11.26 -1.02
N TYR A 3 -8.33 12.34 -1.19
CA TYR A 3 -9.58 12.39 -1.95
C TYR A 3 -9.55 13.61 -2.87
N ASP A 4 -9.77 13.39 -4.16
CA ASP A 4 -9.89 14.47 -5.14
C ASP A 4 -11.37 14.81 -5.33
N SER A 5 -11.75 16.03 -4.93
CA SER A 5 -13.13 16.50 -5.00
C SER A 5 -13.61 16.83 -6.40
N ASN A 6 -12.70 17.04 -7.37
CA ASN A 6 -13.11 17.32 -8.75
C ASN A 6 -13.52 16.03 -9.45
N THR A 7 -12.68 15.00 -9.32
CA THR A 7 -12.91 13.68 -9.93
C THR A 7 -13.74 12.76 -9.05
N HIS A 8 -13.97 13.13 -7.79
CA HIS A 8 -14.64 12.32 -6.76
C HIS A 8 -13.98 10.96 -6.55
N THR A 9 -12.65 10.90 -6.65
CA THR A 9 -11.87 9.66 -6.55
C THR A 9 -10.96 9.67 -5.33
N ASN A 10 -10.83 8.51 -4.69
CA ASN A 10 -9.79 8.28 -3.69
C ASN A 10 -8.45 8.03 -4.40
N LEU A 11 -7.37 8.37 -3.72
CA LEU A 11 -6.02 8.23 -4.28
C LEU A 11 -4.98 7.97 -3.20
N VAL A 12 -3.82 7.49 -3.63
CA VAL A 12 -2.59 7.53 -2.84
C VAL A 12 -1.62 8.54 -3.46
N GLU A 13 -1.18 9.50 -2.66
CA GLU A 13 -0.09 10.40 -3.02
C GLU A 13 1.24 9.78 -2.61
N ASN A 14 2.15 9.69 -3.57
CA ASN A 14 3.52 9.36 -3.31
C ASN A 14 4.33 10.65 -3.19
N ARG A 15 4.70 11.02 -1.96
CA ARG A 15 5.35 12.29 -1.66
C ARG A 15 6.82 12.32 -2.05
N ASN A 16 7.44 11.16 -2.24
CA ASN A 16 8.84 11.05 -2.64
C ASN A 16 9.02 9.97 -3.72
N PRO A 17 8.51 10.19 -4.95
CA PRO A 17 8.50 9.16 -5.98
C PRO A 17 9.92 8.72 -6.36
N GLY A 18 10.16 7.42 -6.24
CA GLY A 18 11.35 6.77 -6.76
C GLY A 18 11.35 6.69 -8.29
N LYS A 19 12.46 6.19 -8.85
CA LYS A 19 12.59 5.99 -10.30
C LYS A 19 11.54 4.97 -10.80
N GLY A 20 10.62 5.43 -11.66
CA GLY A 20 9.56 4.60 -12.24
C GLY A 20 8.27 4.56 -11.42
N GLU A 21 8.25 5.22 -10.27
CA GLU A 21 7.04 5.38 -9.47
C GLU A 21 6.22 6.59 -9.93
N GLN A 22 4.91 6.52 -9.76
CA GLN A 22 4.03 7.66 -9.99
C GLN A 22 3.94 8.52 -8.72
N ALA A 23 3.79 9.83 -8.90
CA ALA A 23 3.49 10.75 -7.81
C ALA A 23 2.08 10.57 -7.23
N ARG A 24 1.18 9.97 -8.02
CA ARG A 24 -0.22 9.79 -7.68
C ARG A 24 -0.73 8.47 -8.25
N TYR A 25 -1.51 7.77 -7.45
CA TYR A 25 -2.16 6.50 -7.79
C TYR A 25 -3.66 6.63 -7.52
N ASP A 26 -4.42 6.87 -8.59
CA ASP A 26 -5.87 7.09 -8.53
C ASP A 26 -6.64 5.77 -8.53
N GLU A 27 -7.65 5.67 -7.66
CA GLU A 27 -8.66 4.64 -7.79
C GLU A 27 -9.39 4.78 -9.13
N ALA A 28 -9.49 3.69 -9.89
CA ALA A 28 -10.22 3.64 -11.15
C ALA A 28 -11.34 2.59 -11.08
N ALA A 29 -12.36 2.90 -10.27
CA ALA A 29 -13.52 2.04 -10.04
C ALA A 29 -14.36 1.77 -11.30
N ASN A 30 -14.35 2.69 -12.29
CA ASN A 30 -15.14 2.56 -13.52
C ASN A 30 -14.34 1.99 -14.71
N SER A 31 -13.09 1.58 -14.50
CA SER A 31 -12.28 0.93 -15.54
C SER A 31 -12.57 -0.56 -15.58
N ALA A 32 -12.34 -1.21 -16.72
CA ALA A 32 -12.51 -2.66 -16.88
C ALA A 32 -11.79 -3.45 -15.76
N ASP A 33 -10.63 -2.96 -15.35
CA ASP A 33 -9.77 -3.62 -14.35
C ASP A 33 -10.10 -3.28 -12.88
N HIS A 34 -11.07 -2.40 -12.61
CA HIS A 34 -11.49 -1.94 -11.27
C HIS A 34 -10.30 -1.77 -10.30
N LEU A 35 -9.41 -0.83 -10.63
CA LEU A 35 -8.16 -0.64 -9.91
C LEU A 35 -8.38 0.10 -8.59
N ALA A 36 -7.93 -0.51 -7.50
CA ALA A 36 -7.89 0.08 -6.18
C ALA A 36 -6.51 -0.12 -5.55
N TYR A 37 -6.20 0.67 -4.52
CA TYR A 37 -4.92 0.61 -3.85
C TYR A 37 -5.07 0.40 -2.35
N GLY A 38 -4.20 -0.44 -1.80
CA GLY A 38 -4.05 -0.68 -0.36
C GLY A 38 -2.72 -0.12 0.13
N VAL A 39 -2.67 0.36 1.37
CA VAL A 39 -1.45 0.83 2.02
C VAL A 39 -1.28 0.13 3.35
N VAL A 40 -0.04 -0.31 3.62
CA VAL A 40 0.42 -0.79 4.93
C VAL A 40 1.62 0.05 5.35
N SER A 41 1.50 0.80 6.44
CA SER A 41 2.55 1.70 6.93
C SER A 41 2.95 1.35 8.36
N TYR A 42 4.23 1.10 8.59
CA TYR A 42 4.82 0.97 9.91
C TYR A 42 5.57 2.25 10.24
N LEU A 43 5.02 3.08 11.12
CA LEU A 43 5.48 4.45 11.40
C LEU A 43 5.94 4.60 12.85
N PRO A 44 6.92 5.49 13.13
CA PRO A 44 7.25 5.86 14.50
C PRO A 44 6.12 6.69 15.12
N SER A 45 5.95 6.60 16.45
CA SER A 45 5.14 7.57 17.18
C SER A 45 5.80 8.95 17.19
N LEU A 46 5.04 10.00 17.51
CA LEU A 46 5.53 11.39 17.54
C LEU A 46 6.70 11.60 18.51
N ASP A 47 6.75 10.82 19.59
CA ASP A 47 7.86 10.82 20.56
C ASP A 47 9.01 9.89 20.17
N GLY A 48 8.86 9.06 19.13
CA GLY A 48 9.87 8.11 18.65
C GLY A 48 10.01 6.82 19.48
N GLU A 49 9.26 6.69 20.58
CA GLU A 49 9.44 5.59 21.56
C GLU A 49 8.61 4.35 21.24
N SER A 50 7.66 4.47 20.32
CA SER A 50 6.79 3.38 19.90
C SER A 50 6.57 3.41 18.40
N SER A 51 5.76 2.47 17.91
CA SER A 51 5.45 2.40 16.48
C SER A 51 4.01 1.96 16.26
N SER A 52 3.44 2.47 15.19
CA SER A 52 2.06 2.19 14.77
C SER A 52 2.07 1.48 13.44
N LEU A 53 1.20 0.47 13.30
CA LEU A 53 0.90 -0.17 12.02
C LEU A 53 -0.45 0.35 11.53
N LEU A 54 -0.43 1.05 10.41
CA LEU A 54 -1.62 1.59 9.75
C LEU A 54 -1.96 0.75 8.52
N ILE A 55 -3.25 0.51 8.33
CA ILE A 55 -3.79 -0.26 7.22
C ILE A 55 -4.95 0.54 6.64
N GLY A 56 -4.98 0.71 5.33
CA GLY A 56 -6.09 1.37 4.66
C GLY A 56 -6.10 1.10 3.16
N GLY A 57 -7.14 1.58 2.49
CA GLY A 57 -7.28 1.49 1.06
C GLY A 57 -8.01 2.68 0.48
N THR A 58 -7.86 2.87 -0.83
CA THR A 58 -8.67 3.84 -1.60
C THR A 58 -10.13 3.39 -1.69
N SER A 59 -10.41 2.10 -1.50
CA SER A 59 -11.75 1.53 -1.48
C SER A 59 -11.83 0.32 -0.55
N LYS A 60 -13.00 -0.31 -0.43
CA LYS A 60 -13.15 -1.58 0.29
C LYS A 60 -12.16 -2.64 -0.23
N ALA A 61 -12.04 -2.77 -1.56
CA ALA A 61 -11.14 -3.74 -2.19
C ALA A 61 -9.66 -3.42 -1.88
N GLY A 62 -9.30 -2.14 -1.83
CA GLY A 62 -7.97 -1.70 -1.41
C GLY A 62 -7.65 -2.08 0.04
N THR A 63 -8.57 -1.80 0.97
CA THR A 63 -8.41 -2.12 2.40
C THR A 63 -8.34 -3.63 2.63
N GLU A 64 -9.18 -4.39 1.93
CA GLU A 64 -9.16 -5.86 1.97
C GLU A 64 -7.82 -6.40 1.47
N THR A 65 -7.33 -5.89 0.34
CA THR A 65 -6.02 -6.30 -0.21
C THR A 65 -4.86 -6.00 0.73
N ALA A 66 -4.87 -4.84 1.39
CA ALA A 66 -3.86 -4.50 2.40
C ALA A 66 -3.92 -5.45 3.60
N SER A 67 -5.12 -5.74 4.08
CA SER A 67 -5.36 -6.64 5.21
C SER A 67 -4.95 -8.09 4.90
N GLU A 68 -5.33 -8.60 3.73
CA GLU A 68 -4.97 -9.94 3.28
C GLU A 68 -3.46 -10.07 3.08
N PHE A 69 -2.80 -9.06 2.51
CA PHE A 69 -1.35 -9.07 2.39
C PHE A 69 -0.69 -9.16 3.76
N LEU A 70 -1.09 -8.29 4.71
CA LEU A 70 -0.57 -8.26 6.08
C LEU A 70 -0.71 -9.61 6.80
N LEU A 71 -1.85 -10.27 6.61
CA LEU A 71 -2.15 -11.56 7.25
C LEU A 71 -1.55 -12.76 6.49
N SER A 72 -0.94 -12.54 5.33
CA SER A 72 -0.37 -13.61 4.51
C SER A 72 1.10 -13.90 4.85
N PRO A 73 1.61 -15.11 4.52
CA PRO A 73 3.04 -15.41 4.61
C PRO A 73 3.92 -14.49 3.75
N ARG A 74 3.35 -13.81 2.73
CA ARG A 74 4.08 -12.87 1.88
C ARG A 74 4.55 -11.64 2.65
N PHE A 75 3.82 -11.22 3.69
CA PHE A 75 4.26 -10.12 4.54
C PHE A 75 5.50 -10.51 5.35
N ILE A 76 5.54 -11.71 5.93
CA ILE A 76 6.73 -12.21 6.62
C ILE A 76 7.93 -12.32 5.66
N ALA A 77 7.69 -12.78 4.42
CA ALA A 77 8.73 -12.81 3.40
C ALA A 77 9.23 -11.39 3.07
N PHE A 78 8.34 -10.40 2.97
CA PHE A 78 8.71 -8.99 2.79
C PHE A 78 9.54 -8.47 3.96
N LEU A 79 9.13 -8.69 5.21
CA LEU A 79 9.89 -8.25 6.38
C LEU A 79 11.31 -8.81 6.41
N ARG A 80 11.50 -10.07 5.97
CA ARG A 80 12.82 -10.68 5.83
C ARG A 80 13.70 -10.01 4.77
N THR A 81 13.12 -9.33 3.78
CA THR A 81 13.90 -8.52 2.82
C THR A 81 14.42 -7.22 3.43
N LEU A 82 13.76 -6.73 4.49
CA LEU A 82 14.16 -5.51 5.20
C LEU A 82 15.16 -5.82 6.32
N ASP A 83 14.98 -6.94 7.02
CA ASP A 83 15.87 -7.39 8.09
C ASP A 83 17.17 -8.03 7.53
N THR A 84 18.04 -7.17 7.02
CA THR A 84 19.30 -7.59 6.39
C THR A 84 20.45 -7.76 7.39
N LYS A 85 20.29 -7.36 8.67
CA LYS A 85 21.40 -7.33 9.65
C LYS A 85 21.01 -7.74 11.08
N GLY A 86 19.82 -8.26 11.34
CA GLY A 86 19.39 -8.68 12.69
C GLY A 86 19.18 -7.51 13.65
N GLY A 87 18.85 -6.34 13.10
CA GLY A 87 18.58 -5.11 13.84
C GLY A 87 17.08 -4.86 14.04
N ALA A 88 16.73 -3.70 14.57
CA ALA A 88 15.33 -3.26 14.61
C ALA A 88 14.79 -3.15 13.18
N LEU A 89 13.56 -3.61 12.98
CA LEU A 89 12.86 -3.48 11.71
C LEU A 89 12.71 -1.98 11.37
N PRO A 90 13.16 -1.53 10.19
CA PRO A 90 13.03 -0.13 9.83
C PRO A 90 11.55 0.22 9.61
N HIS A 91 11.19 1.48 9.84
CA HIS A 91 9.88 2.00 9.46
C HIS A 91 9.73 2.00 7.93
N PHE A 92 8.52 1.71 7.45
CA PHE A 92 8.28 1.55 6.03
C PHE A 92 6.83 1.87 5.66
N GLU A 93 6.62 2.09 4.37
CA GLU A 93 5.30 2.19 3.77
C GLU A 93 5.25 1.32 2.51
N ILE A 94 4.19 0.52 2.35
CA ILE A 94 3.99 -0.38 1.21
C ILE A 94 2.73 0.06 0.47
N LEU A 95 2.84 0.23 -0.84
CA LEU A 95 1.70 0.39 -1.74
C LEU A 95 1.38 -0.93 -2.43
N LEU A 96 0.12 -1.34 -2.35
CA LEU A 96 -0.41 -2.56 -2.96
C LEU A 96 -1.47 -2.18 -3.99
N SER A 97 -1.47 -2.84 -5.15
CA SER A 97 -2.57 -2.74 -6.12
C SER A 97 -3.53 -3.91 -5.95
N ALA A 98 -4.82 -3.62 -6.08
CA ALA A 98 -5.91 -4.58 -6.22
C ALA A 98 -6.58 -4.34 -7.57
N GLN A 99 -6.59 -5.35 -8.44
CA GLN A 99 -7.19 -5.24 -9.77
C GLN A 99 -8.06 -6.47 -10.04
N ASN A 100 -9.26 -6.26 -10.56
CA ASN A 100 -10.14 -7.32 -11.05
C ASN A 100 -9.87 -7.56 -12.54
N LEU A 101 -9.19 -8.65 -12.87
CA LEU A 101 -8.99 -9.06 -14.26
C LEU A 101 -10.20 -9.85 -14.73
N ASN A 102 -11.04 -9.21 -15.56
CA ASN A 102 -12.11 -9.85 -16.33
C ASN A 102 -13.01 -10.80 -15.51
N GLY A 103 -13.40 -10.37 -14.30
CA GLY A 103 -14.47 -10.98 -13.52
C GLY A 103 -14.11 -12.23 -12.71
N ASN A 104 -12.87 -12.74 -12.80
CA ASN A 104 -12.51 -14.02 -12.18
C ASN A 104 -11.20 -14.03 -11.38
N SER A 105 -10.41 -12.96 -11.38
CA SER A 105 -9.11 -12.98 -10.67
C SER A 105 -8.70 -11.61 -10.14
N TYR A 106 -8.43 -11.54 -8.83
CA TYR A 106 -7.82 -10.38 -8.21
C TYR A 106 -6.30 -10.49 -8.28
N GLN A 107 -5.65 -9.66 -9.10
CA GLN A 107 -4.18 -9.55 -9.04
C GLN A 107 -3.81 -8.60 -7.90
N ARG A 108 -3.00 -9.13 -6.97
CA ARG A 108 -2.46 -8.40 -5.82
C ARG A 108 -0.95 -8.33 -5.92
N ALA A 109 -0.44 -7.12 -6.13
CA ALA A 109 0.99 -6.88 -6.28
C ALA A 109 1.44 -5.73 -5.38
N ILE A 110 2.66 -5.84 -4.86
CA ILE A 110 3.37 -4.69 -4.31
C ILE A 110 3.73 -3.82 -5.51
N VAL A 111 3.26 -2.57 -5.51
CA VAL A 111 3.57 -1.57 -6.54
C VAL A 111 4.92 -0.95 -6.25
N CYS A 112 5.10 -0.48 -5.02
CA CYS A 112 6.34 0.07 -4.51
C CYS A 112 6.34 0.01 -2.97
N TYR A 113 7.50 0.21 -2.36
CA TYR A 113 7.62 0.41 -0.92
C TYR A 113 8.79 1.34 -0.62
N HIS A 114 8.67 2.16 0.42
CA HIS A 114 9.73 3.04 0.89
C HIS A 114 10.12 2.69 2.32
N ILE A 115 11.40 2.84 2.61
CA ILE A 115 11.95 2.83 3.97
C ILE A 115 12.02 4.29 4.42
N LEU A 116 11.57 4.57 5.64
CA LEU A 116 11.55 5.93 6.22
C LEU A 116 12.87 6.31 6.89
#